data_AF-A0A538IJT7-F1
#
_entry.id   AF-A0A538IJT7-F1
#
_cell.length_a   1.000
_cell.length_b   1.000
_cell.length_c   1.000
_cell.angle_alpha   90.00
_cell.angle_beta   90.00
_cell.angle_gamma   90.00
#
_symmetry.space_group_name_H-M   'P 1'
#
loop_
_entity.id
_entity.type
_entity.pdbx_description
1 polymer ?
#
loop_
_entity_poly.entity_id
_entity_poly.type
_entity_poly.pdbx_seq_one_letter_code
_entity_poly.pdbx_strand_id
1 'polypeptide(L)'
;MARAATPWGPADLVEELTVPQQAGTKRFSSKVQLLETAKGERLVRFSYAGAGGGTRGPVTLRERDIGRLKAALAQHPALAEALALGS
;
A
#
# COMPACT_ATOMS: atom_id res chain seq x y z
N MET A 1 17.69 -3.23 -7.47
CA MET A 1 16.40 -3.22 -6.75
C MET A 1 16.08 -1.80 -6.33
N ALA A 2 14.82 -1.36 -6.46
CA ALA A 2 14.42 -0.04 -5.98
C ALA A 2 14.34 -0.05 -4.45
N ARG A 3 14.93 0.97 -3.81
CA ARG A 3 14.97 1.07 -2.34
C ARG A 3 14.04 2.18 -1.86
N ALA A 4 13.30 1.90 -0.80
CA ALA A 4 12.32 2.77 -0.23
C ALA A 4 12.74 3.20 1.19
N ALA A 5 12.69 4.50 1.48
CA ALA A 5 12.74 4.97 2.85
C ALA A 5 11.42 4.67 3.56
N THR A 6 11.50 4.13 4.77
CA THR A 6 10.35 3.88 5.65
C THR A 6 10.67 4.35 7.08
N PRO A 7 9.67 4.54 7.95
CA PRO A 7 9.90 4.85 9.35
C PRO A 7 10.73 3.80 10.12
N TRP A 8 10.85 2.57 9.60
CA TRP A 8 11.61 1.48 10.22
C TRP A 8 12.99 1.25 9.58
N GLY A 9 13.43 2.20 8.76
CA GLY A 9 14.66 2.11 7.98
C GLY A 9 14.41 1.77 6.51
N PRO A 10 15.49 1.59 5.74
CA PRO A 10 15.37 1.29 4.32
C PRO A 10 14.80 -0.11 4.10
N ALA A 11 13.94 -0.23 3.10
CA ALA A 11 13.35 -1.49 2.66
C ALA A 11 13.48 -1.62 1.14
N ASP A 12 13.67 -2.84 0.67
CA ASP A 12 13.73 -3.17 -0.74
C ASP A 12 12.31 -3.37 -1.28
N LEU A 13 12.05 -2.85 -2.48
CA LEU A 13 10.80 -3.08 -3.17
C LEU A 13 10.76 -4.51 -3.70
N VAL A 14 9.85 -5.32 -3.16
CA VAL A 14 9.61 -6.70 -3.58
C VAL A 14 8.60 -6.73 -4.72
N GLU A 15 7.50 -6.00 -4.58
CA GLU A 15 6.40 -5.99 -5.54
C GLU A 15 5.70 -4.62 -5.55
N GLU A 16 5.20 -4.19 -6.71
CA GLU A 16 4.38 -2.99 -6.86
C GLU A 16 3.18 -3.26 -7.77
N LEU A 17 1.97 -3.04 -7.24
CA LEU A 17 0.75 -2.86 -7.99
C LEU A 17 0.54 -1.37 -8.25
N THR A 18 0.35 -0.99 -9.52
CA THR A 18 -0.06 0.37 -9.91
C THR A 18 -1.45 0.32 -10.53
N VAL A 19 -2.37 1.13 -10.00
CA VAL A 19 -3.75 1.27 -10.49
C VAL A 19 -3.91 2.68 -11.08
N PRO A 20 -3.91 2.84 -12.42
CA PRO A 20 -4.21 4.11 -13.05
C PRO A 20 -5.64 4.56 -12.76
N GLN A 21 -5.82 5.83 -12.43
CA GLN A 21 -7.10 6.41 -12.05
C GLN A 21 -7.28 7.81 -12.66
N GLN A 22 -8.54 8.22 -12.78
CA GLN A 22 -8.92 9.52 -13.34
C GLN A 22 -10.10 10.10 -12.57
N ALA A 23 -10.06 11.42 -12.34
CA ALA A 23 -11.17 12.21 -11.82
C ALA A 23 -11.31 13.49 -12.64
N GLY A 24 -12.34 13.57 -13.47
CA GLY A 24 -12.45 14.63 -14.49
C GLY A 24 -11.25 14.59 -15.44
N THR A 25 -10.51 15.68 -15.55
CA THR A 25 -9.27 15.74 -16.36
C THR A 25 -8.01 15.34 -15.59
N LYS A 26 -8.08 15.16 -14.27
CA LYS A 26 -6.94 14.81 -13.43
C LYS A 26 -6.63 13.33 -13.53
N ARG A 27 -5.38 12.99 -13.83
CA ARG A 27 -4.86 11.63 -13.84
C ARG A 27 -3.90 11.41 -12.68
N PHE A 28 -4.01 10.26 -12.06
CA PHE A 28 -3.17 9.83 -10.95
C PHE A 28 -3.13 8.30 -10.93
N SER A 29 -2.29 7.73 -10.08
CA SER A 29 -2.31 6.30 -9.82
C SER A 29 -2.26 6.02 -8.33
N SER A 30 -3.00 5.00 -7.89
CA SER A 30 -2.77 4.39 -6.59
C SER A 30 -1.69 3.32 -6.73
N LYS A 31 -0.82 3.22 -5.73
CA LYS A 31 0.25 2.22 -5.65
C LYS A 31 0.10 1.42 -4.37
N VAL A 32 0.19 0.10 -4.50
CA VAL A 32 0.33 -0.83 -3.38
C VAL A 32 1.67 -1.54 -3.54
N GLN A 33 2.55 -1.39 -2.57
CA GLN A 33 3.89 -1.96 -2.62
C GLN A 33 4.09 -2.95 -1.49
N LEU A 34 4.67 -4.10 -1.81
CA LEU A 34 5.28 -5.00 -0.83
C LEU A 34 6.76 -4.62 -0.70
N LEU A 35 7.18 -4.33 0.53
CA LEU A 35 8.57 -3.98 0.85
C LEU A 35 9.12 -4.99 1.86
N GLU A 36 10.42 -5.23 1.81
CA GLU A 36 11.14 -6.06 2.77
C GLU A 36 12.31 -5.30 3.38
N THR A 37 12.38 -5.27 4.71
CA THR A 37 13.51 -4.64 5.41
C THR A 37 14.74 -5.55 5.39
N ALA A 38 15.91 -5.00 5.70
CA ALA A 38 17.14 -5.79 5.84
C ALA A 38 17.08 -6.91 6.91
N LYS A 39 16.06 -6.88 7.79
CA LYS A 39 15.82 -7.91 8.81
C LYS A 39 14.77 -8.94 8.38
N GLY A 40 14.28 -8.88 7.14
CA GLY A 40 13.25 -9.77 6.60
C GLY A 40 11.81 -9.41 6.97
N GLU A 41 11.58 -8.28 7.66
CA GLU A 41 10.21 -7.83 7.99
C GLU A 41 9.51 -7.31 6.73
N ARG A 42 8.27 -7.77 6.49
CA ARG A 42 7.43 -7.32 5.37
C ARG A 42 6.54 -6.15 5.74
N LEU A 43 6.47 -5.18 4.82
CA LEU A 43 5.66 -3.97 4.92
C LEU A 43 4.74 -3.86 3.69
N VAL A 44 3.53 -3.37 3.88
CA VAL A 44 2.63 -3.00 2.78
C VAL A 44 2.47 -1.48 2.78
N ARG A 45 2.82 -0.83 1.67
CA ARG A 45 2.71 0.61 1.52
C ARG A 45 1.64 0.98 0.50
N PHE A 46 0.67 1.77 0.92
CA PHE A 46 -0.29 2.43 0.07
C PHE A 46 0.16 3.86 -0.19
N SER A 47 0.10 4.31 -1.43
CA SER A 47 0.41 5.69 -1.80
C SER A 47 -0.33 6.06 -3.08
N TYR A 48 -0.37 7.35 -3.42
CA TYR A 48 -0.78 7.77 -4.75
C TYR A 48 0.29 8.64 -5.41
N ALA A 49 0.35 8.59 -6.74
CA ALA A 49 1.21 9.42 -7.56
C ALA A 49 0.35 10.27 -8.51
N GLY A 50 0.59 11.59 -8.52
CA GLY A 50 -0.01 12.45 -9.54
C GLY A 50 0.65 12.24 -10.91
N ALA A 51 0.07 12.81 -11.97
CA ALA A 51 0.61 12.72 -13.34
C ALA A 51 2.10 13.14 -13.48
N GLY A 52 2.61 14.01 -12.60
CA GLY A 52 4.03 14.40 -12.55
C GLY A 52 4.95 13.45 -11.77
N GLY A 53 4.48 12.25 -11.39
CA GLY A 53 5.30 11.19 -10.79
C GLY A 53 5.61 11.32 -9.29
N GLY A 54 5.33 12.47 -8.67
CA GLY A 54 5.53 12.66 -7.24
C GLY A 54 4.60 11.78 -6.39
N THR A 55 5.18 10.92 -5.54
CA THR A 55 4.45 10.07 -4.59
C THR A 55 4.04 10.88 -3.36
N ARG A 56 2.77 10.82 -2.97
CA ARG A 56 2.22 11.56 -1.83
C ARG A 56 1.51 10.64 -0.84
N GLY A 57 1.59 11.02 0.43
CA GLY A 57 0.84 10.38 1.53
C GLY A 57 1.05 8.88 1.69
N PRO A 58 2.30 8.36 1.71
CA PRO A 58 2.51 6.94 1.91
C PRO A 58 2.04 6.52 3.30
N VAL A 59 1.06 5.60 3.36
CA VAL A 59 0.68 4.89 4.57
C VAL A 59 1.32 3.51 4.50
N THR A 60 2.21 3.22 5.44
CA THR A 60 2.92 1.94 5.48
C THR A 60 2.46 1.15 6.70
N LEU A 61 2.00 -0.07 6.46
CA LEU A 61 1.54 -1.01 7.48
C LEU A 61 2.58 -2.12 7.63
N ARG A 62 2.90 -2.47 8.87
CA ARG A 62 3.65 -3.69 9.17
C ARG A 62 2.73 -4.91 9.11
N GLU A 63 3.32 -6.08 9.06
CA GLU A 63 2.60 -7.36 9.12
C GLU A 63 1.53 -7.41 10.22
N ARG A 64 1.88 -7.03 11.46
CA ARG A 64 0.92 -6.99 12.57
C ARG A 64 -0.25 -6.03 12.36
N ASP A 65 -0.01 -4.90 11.69
CA ASP A 65 -1.02 -3.88 11.43
C ASP A 65 -1.93 -4.32 10.27
N ILE A 66 -1.39 -5.09 9.31
CA ILE A 66 -2.20 -5.83 8.33
C ILE A 66 -3.08 -6.87 9.01
N GLY A 67 -2.56 -7.60 10.00
CA GLY A 67 -3.36 -8.52 10.81
C GLY A 67 -4.54 -7.81 11.49
N ARG A 68 -4.30 -6.63 12.08
CA ARG A 68 -5.36 -5.79 12.68
C ARG A 68 -6.36 -5.28 11.64
N LEU A 69 -5.90 -4.85 10.47
CA LEU A 69 -6.78 -4.42 9.37
C LEU A 69 -7.72 -5.54 8.96
N LYS A 70 -7.20 -6.75 8.75
CA LYS A 70 -8.01 -7.93 8.41
C LYS A 70 -9.05 -8.24 9.49
N ALA A 71 -8.65 -8.23 10.76
CA ALA A 71 -9.57 -8.46 11.88
C ALA A 71 -10.64 -7.36 12.00
N ALA A 72 -10.30 -6.11 11.73
CA ALA A 72 -11.25 -5.01 11.73
C ALA A 72 -12.24 -5.11 10.56
N LEU A 73 -11.79 -5.50 9.36
CA LEU A 73 -12.67 -5.68 8.20
C LEU A 73 -13.79 -6.70 8.47
N ALA A 74 -13.53 -7.74 9.25
CA ALA A 74 -14.57 -8.70 9.66
C ALA A 74 -15.74 -8.06 10.45
N GLN A 75 -15.51 -6.91 11.08
CA GLN A 75 -16.52 -6.13 11.82
C GLN A 75 -17.16 -5.03 10.94
N HIS A 76 -16.70 -4.86 9.70
CA HIS A 76 -17.16 -3.83 8.77
C HIS A 76 -17.58 -4.46 7.42
N PRO A 77 -18.74 -5.15 7.37
CA PRO A 77 -19.10 -6.03 6.25
C PRO A 77 -19.17 -5.32 4.89
N ALA A 78 -19.72 -4.11 4.82
CA ALA A 78 -19.77 -3.34 3.58
C ALA A 78 -18.37 -2.97 3.04
N LEU A 79 -17.41 -2.69 3.93
CA LEU A 79 -16.03 -2.44 3.53
C LEU A 79 -15.32 -3.73 3.12
N ALA A 80 -15.55 -4.82 3.84
CA ALA A 80 -15.01 -6.13 3.48
C ALA A 80 -15.50 -6.60 2.11
N GLU A 81 -16.81 -6.45 1.83
CA GLU A 81 -17.42 -6.77 0.55
C GLU A 81 -16.81 -5.91 -0.58
N ALA A 82 -16.72 -4.59 -0.39
CA ALA A 82 -16.15 -3.69 -1.39
C ALA A 82 -14.68 -4.00 -1.73
N LEU A 83 -13.92 -4.49 -0.75
CA LEU A 83 -12.52 -4.87 -0.94
C LEU A 83 -12.36 -6.30 -1.48
N ALA A 84 -13.38 -7.16 -1.33
CA ALA A 84 -13.36 -8.58 -1.68
C ALA A 84 -12.07 -9.30 -1.22
N LEU A 85 -11.47 -8.83 -0.12
CA LEU A 85 -10.27 -9.42 0.49
C LEU A 85 -10.69 -10.63 1.31
N GLY A 86 -11.15 -11.69 0.65
CA GLY A 86 -11.80 -12.82 1.30
C GLY A 86 -12.16 -13.98 0.40
N SER A 87 -11.13 -14.64 -0.15
CA SER A 87 -11.06 -16.11 -0.24
C SER A 87 -9.58 -16.51 -0.22
#